data_AF-A0A3N7J2U5-F1
#
_entry.id   AF-A0A3N7J2U5-F1
#
_cell.length_a   1.000
_cell.length_b   1.000
_cell.length_c   1.000
_cell.angle_alpha   90.00
_cell.angle_beta   90.00
_cell.angle_gamma   90.00
#
_symmetry.space_group_name_H-M   'P 1'
#
loop_
_entity.id
_entity.type
_entity.pdbx_description
1 polymer ?
#
loop_
_entity_poly.entity_id
_entity_poly.type
_entity_poly.pdbx_seq_one_letter_code
_entity_poly.pdbx_strand_id
1 'polypeptide(L)' 'LFRKDKVSVFEENGKKQNGIIRRADVDGYLHVETDSGMRRFYHKEITLVY' A
#
# COMPACT_ATOMS: atom_id res chain seq x y z
N LEU A 1 -5.36 -10.40 4.57
CA LEU A 1 -4.52 -9.36 3.93
C LEU A 1 -3.33 -10.04 3.26
N PHE A 2 -3.35 -10.10 1.93
CA PHE A 2 -2.22 -10.63 1.16
C PHE A 2 -0.98 -9.77 1.44
N ARG A 3 0.17 -10.37 1.77
CA ARG A 3 1.45 -9.67 2.06
C ARG A 3 1.44 -8.67 3.22
N LYS A 4 0.57 -8.87 4.22
CA LYS A 4 0.66 -8.14 5.49
C LYS A 4 2.08 -8.26 6.09
N ASP A 5 2.62 -7.15 6.56
CA ASP A 5 3.98 -7.04 7.15
C ASP A 5 5.13 -7.40 6.19
N LYS A 6 4.88 -7.44 4.87
CA LYS A 6 5.93 -7.55 3.85
C LYS A 6 6.08 -6.25 3.06
N VAL A 7 7.32 -5.91 2.73
CA VAL A 7 7.63 -4.83 1.79
C VAL A 7 7.03 -5.21 0.43
N SER A 8 6.18 -4.35 -0.09
CA SER A 8 5.57 -4.46 -1.41
C SER A 8 5.82 -3.18 -2.18
N VAL A 9 5.99 -3.32 -3.49
CA VAL A 9 6.15 -2.19 -4.40
C VAL A 9 4.77 -1.80 -4.91
N PHE A 10 4.38 -0.56 -4.66
CA PHE A 10 3.13 0.02 -5.14
C PHE A 10 3.43 1.02 -6.25
N GLU A 11 2.60 1.03 -7.28
CA GLU A 11 2.62 2.08 -8.30
C GLU A 11 1.36 2.95 -8.15
N GLU A 12 1.57 4.24 -7.91
CA GLU A 12 0.52 5.27 -7.81
C GLU A 12 0.86 6.38 -8.81
N ASN A 13 -0.01 6.63 -9.79
CA ASN A 13 0.18 7.66 -10.84
C ASN A 13 1.55 7.59 -11.56
N GLY A 14 2.04 6.38 -11.84
CA GLY A 14 3.33 6.15 -12.50
C GLY A 14 4.56 6.35 -11.59
N LYS A 15 4.37 6.66 -10.31
CA LYS A 15 5.45 6.64 -9.31
C LYS A 15 5.43 5.32 -8.55
N LYS A 16 6.58 4.64 -8.58
CA LYS A 16 6.84 3.46 -7.75
C LYS A 16 7.25 3.90 -6.36
N GLN A 17 6.59 3.34 -5.37
CA GLN A 17 6.86 3.57 -3.95
C GLN A 17 6.88 2.23 -3.22
N ASN A 18 7.83 2.07 -2.32
CA ASN A 18 7.90 0.90 -1.46
C ASN A 18 7.10 1.16 -0.19
N GLY A 19 6.36 0.16 0.27
CA GLY A 19 5.66 0.26 1.53
C GLY A 19 5.31 -1.09 2.12
N ILE A 20 4.91 -1.08 3.39
CA ILE A 20 4.51 -2.28 4.12
C ILE A 20 3.03 -2.17 4.44
N ILE A 21 2.24 -3.14 3.99
CA ILE A 21 0.81 -3.19 4.33
C ILE A 21 0.67 -3.55 5.81
N ARG A 22 0.19 -2.61 6.62
CA ARG A 22 -0.06 -2.82 8.05
C ARG A 22 -1.46 -3.31 8.32
N ARG A 23 -2.46 -2.66 7.73
CA ARG A 23 -3.87 -3.01 7.88
C ARG A 23 -4.69 -2.53 6.68
N ALA A 24 -5.89 -3.07 6.55
CA ALA A 24 -6.93 -2.46 5.73
C ALA A 24 -8.10 -2.08 6.63
N ASP A 25 -8.61 -0.88 6.43
CA ASP A 25 -9.79 -0.38 7.11
C ASP A 25 -11.06 -0.92 6.43
N VAL A 26 -12.17 -0.95 7.17
CA VAL A 26 -13.46 -1.51 6.72
C VAL A 26 -14.05 -0.78 5.53
N ASP A 27 -13.68 0.50 5.35
CA ASP A 27 -14.05 1.33 4.20
C ASP A 27 -13.27 0.99 2.90
N GLY A 28 -12.34 0.04 2.95
CA GLY A 28 -11.55 -0.41 1.79
C GLY A 28 -10.23 0.33 1.57
N TYR A 29 -9.76 1.08 2.57
CA TYR A 29 -8.44 1.74 2.54
C TYR A 29 -7.34 0.82 3.05
N LEU A 30 -6.26 0.69 2.30
CA LEU A 30 -5.02 0.02 2.72
C LEU A 30 -4.10 1.02 3.41
N HIS A 31 -3.77 0.75 4.66
CA HIS A 31 -2.77 1.47 5.42
C HIS A 31 -1.40 0.88 5.15
N VAL A 32 -0.55 1.66 4.48
CA VAL A 32 0.77 1.28 4.05
C VAL A 32 1.79 2.21 4.70
N GLU A 33 2.72 1.62 5.43
CA GLU A 33 3.84 2.33 6.03
C GLU A 33 4.97 2.45 5.01
N THR A 34 5.28 3.68 4.61
CA THR A 34 6.41 3.99 3.74
C THR A 34 7.51 4.67 4.54
N ASP A 35 8.68 4.87 3.94
CA ASP A 35 9.80 5.60 4.55
C ASP A 35 9.43 7.04 4.94
N SER A 36 8.45 7.62 4.23
CA SER A 36 7.92 8.96 4.50
C SER A 36 6.78 8.97 5.54
N GLY A 37 6.39 7.82 6.08
CA GLY A 37 5.33 7.65 7.07
C GLY A 37 4.15 6.81 6.61
N MET A 38 3.06 6.83 7.39
CA MET A 38 1.84 6.08 7.09
C MET A 38 1.02 6.76 6.00
N ARG A 39 0.88 6.11 4.83
CA ARG A 39 0.00 6.52 3.74
C ARG A 39 -1.18 5.55 3.62
N ARG A 40 -2.32 6.07 3.17
CA ARG A 40 -3.55 5.31 2.93
C ARG A 40 -3.79 5.24 1.43
N PHE A 41 -3.96 4.05 0.89
CA PHE A 41 -4.23 3.83 -0.53
C PHE A 41 -5.59 3.17 -0.71
N TYR A 42 -6.37 3.62 -1.69
CA TYR A 42 -7.63 2.98 -2.01
C TYR A 42 -7.41 1.79 -2.94
N HIS A 43 -8.16 0.70 -2.73
CA HIS A 43 -7.97 -0.59 -3.41
C HIS A 43 -7.96 -0.51 -4.96
N LYS A 44 -8.59 0.51 -5.56
CA LYS A 44 -8.63 0.72 -7.02
C LYS A 44 -7.52 1.62 -7.58
N GLU A 45 -6.72 2.26 -6.75
CA GLU A 45 -5.72 3.25 -7.19
C GLU A 45 -4.29 2.71 -7.26
N ILE A 46 -4.04 1.52 -6.69
CA ILE A 46 -2.70 0.94 -6.62
C ILE A 46 -2.63 -0.44 -7.26
N THR A 47 -1.69 -0.61 -8.18
CA THR A 47 -1.37 -1.91 -8.76
C THR A 47 -0.23 -2.54 -7.97
N LEU A 48 -0.46 -3.72 -7.41
CA LEU A 48 0.58 -4.49 -6.74
C LEU A 48 1.45 -5.15 -7.82
N VAL A 49 2.68 -4.70 -8.00
CA VAL A 49 3.52 -5.17 -9.11
C VAL A 49 4.22 -6.49 -8.75
N TYR A 50 4.67 -6.64 -7.50
CA TYR A 50 5.29 -7.87 -7.01
C TYR A 50 4.87 -8.15 -5.59
#